data_AF-A0A517Y9I6-F1
#
_entry.id   AF-A0A517Y9I6-F1
#
_cell.length_a   1.000
_cell.length_b   1.000
_cell.length_c   1.000
_cell.angle_alpha   90.00
_cell.angle_beta   90.00
_cell.angle_gamma   90.00
#
_symmetry.space_group_name_H-M   'P 1'
#
loop_
_entity.id
_entity.type
_entity.pdbx_description
1 polymer ?
#
loop_
_entity_poly.entity_id
_entity_poly.type
_entity_poly.pdbx_seq_one_letter_code
_entity_poly.pdbx_strand_id
1 'polypeptide(L)'
;MIAEAKVPPSGRDFEIYRLAKIEMHTTRLIAKALSLSQTRICQVIARVTEFLLEAVPVAANDEHRERQLALARQLAAERFDVLIGEAMTSFRDSKGPQTIIREVELPGRMPTRTSTMRKSCGEARYLTVGARLTQLAGTLMASELSGLIAAALPEHLSQEPSSQKPSPPNEDCSAVPPAEELKRAAKRKADDATDDCETTLHEKLIAQSRPKRAIFATVQRDDFQSEDVHLPQTTDVEPAETSLDQIVPPLNRQQRRARQALLAKRKAAQRRQRAS
;
A
#
# COMPACT_ATOMS: atom_id res chain seq x y z
N MET A 1 -30.89 15.02 34.55
CA MET A 1 -29.83 14.01 34.39
C MET A 1 -29.00 14.46 33.20
N ILE A 2 -27.86 15.10 33.46
CA ILE A 2 -26.94 15.54 32.40
C ILE A 2 -26.26 14.27 31.89
N ALA A 3 -26.47 13.92 30.63
CA ALA A 3 -25.76 12.82 30.01
C ALA A 3 -24.25 13.10 30.17
N GLU A 4 -23.55 12.21 30.86
CA GLU A 4 -22.11 12.29 31.08
C GLU A 4 -21.46 12.33 29.69
N ALA A 5 -20.96 13.49 29.28
CA ALA A 5 -20.40 13.67 27.94
C ALA A 5 -19.20 12.72 27.81
N LYS A 6 -19.35 11.67 27.00
CA LYS A 6 -18.26 10.73 26.72
C LYS A 6 -17.09 11.52 26.17
N VAL A 7 -16.01 11.57 26.95
CA VAL A 7 -14.77 12.22 26.53
C VAL A 7 -14.34 11.59 25.20
N PRO A 8 -14.09 12.39 24.14
CA PRO A 8 -13.69 11.86 22.85
C PRO A 8 -12.39 11.04 22.97
N PRO A 9 -12.21 10.00 22.14
CA PRO A 9 -10.94 9.28 22.07
C PRO A 9 -9.79 10.23 21.73
N SER A 10 -8.60 9.94 22.24
CA SER A 10 -7.40 10.73 21.93
C SER A 10 -6.90 10.45 20.50
N GLY A 11 -6.06 11.32 19.94
CA GLY A 11 -5.42 11.09 18.64
C GLY A 11 -4.67 9.74 18.57
N ARG A 12 -3.99 9.38 19.66
CA ARG A 12 -3.32 8.07 19.81
C ARG A 12 -4.31 6.89 19.78
N ASP A 13 -5.52 7.06 20.30
CA ASP A 13 -6.55 6.02 20.26
C ASP A 13 -7.03 5.79 18.81
N PHE A 14 -7.20 6.86 18.04
CA PHE A 14 -7.51 6.78 16.61
C PHE A 14 -6.37 6.15 15.79
N GLU A 15 -5.11 6.44 16.13
CA GLU A 15 -3.96 5.78 15.51
C GLU A 15 -3.98 4.26 15.75
N ILE A 16 -4.21 3.82 17.00
CA ILE A 16 -4.37 2.40 17.34
C ILE A 16 -5.52 1.77 16.54
N TYR A 17 -6.65 2.48 16.44
CA TYR A 17 -7.80 2.03 15.67
C TYR A 17 -7.47 1.88 14.18
N ARG A 18 -6.77 2.87 13.59
CA ARG A 18 -6.32 2.85 12.20
C ARG A 18 -5.40 1.65 11.93
N LEU A 19 -4.36 1.46 12.74
CA LEU A 19 -3.43 0.33 12.59
C LEU A 19 -4.18 -1.02 12.64
N ALA A 20 -5.14 -1.15 13.55
CA ALA A 20 -5.87 -2.41 13.75
C ALA A 20 -6.96 -2.66 12.70
N LYS A 21 -7.74 -1.64 12.36
CA LYS A 21 -8.96 -1.80 11.56
C LYS A 21 -8.77 -1.39 10.11
N ILE A 22 -7.89 -0.46 9.78
CA ILE A 22 -7.65 -0.01 8.41
C ILE A 22 -6.45 -0.77 7.84
N GLU A 23 -5.31 -0.72 8.51
CA GLU A 23 -4.07 -1.36 8.04
C GLU A 23 -4.00 -2.87 8.38
N MET A 24 -4.99 -3.38 9.12
CA MET A 24 -5.16 -4.81 9.43
C MET A 24 -3.98 -5.44 10.18
N HIS A 25 -3.23 -4.65 10.95
CA HIS A 25 -2.20 -5.20 11.83
C HIS A 25 -2.82 -5.98 12.99
N THR A 26 -2.16 -7.09 13.36
CA THR A 26 -2.61 -7.87 14.52
C THR A 26 -2.44 -7.08 15.82
N THR A 27 -3.35 -7.26 16.77
CA THR A 27 -3.28 -6.57 18.07
C THR A 27 -1.98 -6.86 18.82
N ARG A 28 -1.38 -8.05 18.61
CA ARG A 28 -0.05 -8.40 19.14
C ARG A 28 1.07 -7.55 18.54
N LEU A 29 1.03 -7.28 17.24
CA LEU A 29 2.02 -6.46 16.56
C LEU A 29 1.93 -5.01 17.04
N ILE A 30 0.70 -4.46 17.10
CA ILE A 30 0.45 -3.10 17.60
C ILE A 30 0.87 -2.97 19.07
N ALA A 31 0.57 -3.97 19.91
CA ALA A 31 0.98 -4.02 21.32
C ALA A 31 2.49 -3.86 21.48
N LYS A 32 3.24 -4.61 20.67
CA LYS A 32 4.70 -4.54 20.65
C LYS A 32 5.21 -3.20 20.14
N ALA A 33 4.62 -2.65 19.08
CA ALA A 33 5.06 -1.40 18.48
C ALA A 33 4.84 -0.19 19.41
N LEU A 34 3.71 -0.14 20.11
CA LEU A 34 3.34 1.00 20.96
C LEU A 34 3.64 0.78 22.46
N SER A 35 4.28 -0.35 22.81
CA SER A 35 4.56 -0.75 24.19
C SER A 35 3.31 -0.75 25.09
N LEU A 36 2.19 -1.23 24.56
CA LEU A 36 0.91 -1.35 25.26
C LEU A 36 0.54 -2.83 25.46
N SER A 37 -0.27 -3.11 26.48
CA SER A 37 -0.86 -4.45 26.61
C SER A 37 -1.88 -4.72 25.50
N GLN A 38 -1.97 -5.96 25.04
CA GLN A 38 -2.93 -6.36 24.01
C GLN A 38 -4.38 -6.07 24.44
N THR A 39 -4.69 -6.30 25.72
CA THR A 39 -6.00 -5.98 26.31
C THR A 39 -6.31 -4.49 26.22
N ARG A 40 -5.32 -3.62 26.48
CA ARG A 40 -5.50 -2.17 26.38
C ARG A 40 -5.84 -1.76 24.94
N ILE A 41 -5.20 -2.36 23.95
CA ILE A 41 -5.52 -2.11 22.54
C ILE A 41 -6.96 -2.52 22.22
N CYS A 42 -7.42 -3.68 22.67
CA CYS A 42 -8.81 -4.10 22.46
C CYS A 42 -9.82 -3.13 23.07
N GLN A 43 -9.54 -2.60 24.28
CA GLN A 43 -10.37 -1.58 24.92
C GLN A 43 -10.41 -0.27 24.13
N VAL A 44 -9.26 0.18 23.65
CA VAL A 44 -9.14 1.38 22.82
C VAL A 44 -9.95 1.21 21.53
N ILE A 45 -9.81 0.08 20.85
CA ILE A 45 -10.57 -0.23 19.64
C ILE A 45 -12.08 -0.20 19.92
N ALA A 46 -12.54 -0.82 21.00
CA ALA A 46 -13.96 -0.84 21.37
C ALA A 46 -14.49 0.59 21.62
N ARG A 47 -13.75 1.39 22.39
CA ARG A 47 -14.10 2.79 22.69
C ARG A 47 -14.18 3.65 21.42
N VAL A 48 -13.20 3.54 20.53
CA VAL A 48 -13.20 4.30 19.27
C VAL A 48 -14.34 3.84 18.36
N THR A 49 -14.61 2.53 18.29
CA THR A 49 -15.73 1.99 17.50
C THR A 49 -17.07 2.55 18.00
N GLU A 50 -17.29 2.55 19.30
CA GLU A 50 -18.51 3.08 19.92
C GLU A 50 -18.67 4.58 19.65
N PHE A 51 -17.60 5.35 19.80
CA PHE A 51 -17.59 6.77 19.47
C PHE A 51 -17.92 7.04 17.99
N LEU A 52 -17.31 6.27 17.08
CA LEU A 52 -17.59 6.40 15.64
C LEU A 52 -19.04 6.02 15.30
N LEU A 53 -19.62 5.02 15.96
CA LEU A 53 -21.02 4.66 15.77
C LEU A 53 -21.96 5.78 16.23
N GLU A 54 -21.65 6.46 17.33
CA GLU A 54 -22.42 7.61 17.82
C GLU A 54 -22.30 8.84 16.89
N ALA A 55 -21.14 9.03 16.26
CA ALA A 55 -20.87 10.16 15.38
C ALA A 55 -21.51 10.05 13.99
N VAL A 56 -21.95 8.86 13.57
CA VAL A 56 -22.55 8.65 12.23
C VAL A 56 -24.01 9.12 12.23
N PRO A 57 -24.38 10.13 11.42
CA PRO A 57 -25.76 10.58 11.28
C PRO A 57 -26.57 9.50 10.56
N VAL A 58 -27.73 9.16 11.09
CA VAL A 58 -28.64 8.19 10.48
C VAL A 58 -30.07 8.70 10.61
N ALA A 59 -30.85 8.48 9.55
CA ALA A 59 -32.27 8.82 9.51
C ALA A 59 -33.04 7.99 10.56
N ALA A 60 -34.12 8.53 11.11
CA ALA A 60 -34.76 8.07 12.35
C ALA A 60 -35.32 6.62 12.39
N ASN A 61 -35.15 5.80 11.36
CA ASN A 61 -35.68 4.43 11.30
C ASN A 61 -34.52 3.42 11.22
N ASP A 62 -34.54 2.38 12.08
CA ASP A 62 -33.49 1.35 12.22
C ASP A 62 -32.05 1.87 12.47
N GLU A 63 -31.95 2.88 13.34
CA GLU A 63 -30.75 3.67 13.61
C GLU A 63 -29.46 2.85 13.79
N HIS A 64 -29.49 1.77 14.58
CA HIS A 64 -28.25 1.08 14.94
C HIS A 64 -27.65 0.30 13.78
N ARG A 65 -28.48 -0.45 13.03
CA ARG A 65 -27.98 -1.29 11.93
C ARG A 65 -27.48 -0.42 10.78
N GLU A 66 -28.20 0.65 10.49
CA GLU A 66 -27.79 1.61 9.45
C GLU A 66 -26.50 2.34 9.83
N ARG A 67 -26.33 2.75 11.09
CA ARG A 67 -25.06 3.33 11.60
C ARG A 67 -23.89 2.38 11.40
N GLN A 68 -24.07 1.11 11.74
CA GLN A 68 -23.04 0.08 11.54
C GLN A 68 -22.69 -0.12 10.06
N LEU A 69 -23.70 -0.15 9.18
CA LEU A 69 -23.48 -0.30 7.74
C LEU A 69 -22.76 0.92 7.14
N ALA A 70 -23.13 2.13 7.56
CA ALA A 70 -22.47 3.35 7.15
C ALA A 70 -21.00 3.39 7.61
N LEU A 71 -20.73 3.09 8.87
CA LEU A 71 -19.37 2.98 9.39
C LEU A 71 -18.57 1.89 8.66
N ALA A 72 -19.18 0.74 8.39
CA ALA A 72 -18.52 -0.35 7.66
C ALA A 72 -18.18 0.04 6.22
N ARG A 73 -19.05 0.80 5.54
CA ARG A 73 -18.76 1.33 4.19
C ARG A 73 -17.59 2.29 4.21
N GLN A 74 -17.56 3.21 5.17
CA GLN A 74 -16.44 4.14 5.32
C GLN A 74 -15.13 3.41 5.59
N LEU A 75 -15.15 2.47 6.53
CA LEU A 75 -13.96 1.68 6.86
C LEU A 75 -13.49 0.83 5.68
N ALA A 76 -14.42 0.32 4.87
CA ALA A 76 -14.08 -0.36 3.64
C ALA A 76 -13.39 0.59 2.65
N ALA A 77 -13.89 1.81 2.47
CA ALA A 77 -13.29 2.81 1.59
C ALA A 77 -11.84 3.13 2.01
N GLU A 78 -11.59 3.42 3.28
CA GLU A 78 -10.24 3.71 3.81
C GLU A 78 -9.30 2.50 3.62
N ARG A 79 -9.81 1.27 3.75
CA ARG A 79 -9.03 0.06 3.44
C ARG A 79 -8.64 -0.05 1.98
N PHE A 80 -9.52 0.35 1.06
CA PHE A 80 -9.20 0.33 -0.36
C PHE A 80 -8.04 1.27 -0.67
N ASP A 81 -7.98 2.45 -0.06
CA ASP A 81 -6.88 3.40 -0.24
C ASP A 81 -5.53 2.79 0.16
N VAL A 82 -5.48 2.13 1.33
CA VAL A 82 -4.27 1.42 1.78
C VAL A 82 -3.87 0.32 0.81
N LEU A 83 -4.82 -0.51 0.37
CA LEU A 83 -4.54 -1.62 -0.56
C LEU A 83 -4.09 -1.14 -1.95
N ILE A 84 -4.65 -0.02 -2.44
CA ILE A 84 -4.22 0.61 -3.69
C ILE A 84 -2.78 1.11 -3.54
N GLY A 85 -2.47 1.78 -2.42
CA GLY A 85 -1.11 2.21 -2.09
C GLY A 85 -0.12 1.06 -2.08
N GLU A 86 -0.47 -0.04 -1.41
CA GLU A 86 0.37 -1.24 -1.31
C GLU A 86 0.58 -1.92 -2.67
N ALA A 87 -0.45 -1.96 -3.52
CA ALA A 87 -0.33 -2.46 -4.88
C ALA A 87 0.64 -1.60 -5.72
N MET A 88 0.58 -0.27 -5.59
CA MET A 88 1.47 0.63 -6.32
C MET A 88 2.92 0.60 -5.79
N THR A 89 3.11 0.43 -4.49
CA THR A 89 4.44 0.18 -3.89
C THR A 89 5.00 -1.15 -4.36
N SER A 90 4.20 -2.23 -4.33
CA SER A 90 4.60 -3.55 -4.85
C SER A 90 4.96 -3.51 -6.33
N PHE A 91 4.24 -2.72 -7.14
CA PHE A 91 4.60 -2.48 -8.53
C PHE A 91 5.97 -1.80 -8.66
N ARG A 92 6.25 -0.76 -7.87
CA ARG A 92 7.55 -0.07 -7.87
C ARG A 92 8.68 -1.01 -7.44
N ASP A 93 8.47 -1.79 -6.38
CA ASP A 93 9.43 -2.74 -5.84
C ASP A 93 9.70 -3.92 -6.78
N SER A 94 8.75 -4.23 -7.68
CA SER A 94 8.91 -5.30 -8.68
C SER A 94 9.76 -4.92 -9.89
N LYS A 95 10.19 -3.66 -9.99
CA LYS A 95 11.10 -3.18 -11.03
C LYS A 95 12.52 -3.68 -10.77
N GLY A 96 13.27 -3.93 -11.85
CA GLY A 96 14.67 -4.34 -11.74
C GLY A 96 14.99 -5.60 -12.55
N PRO A 97 16.22 -6.13 -12.43
CA PRO A 97 16.63 -7.33 -13.13
C PRO A 97 15.82 -8.54 -12.64
N GLN A 98 15.23 -9.28 -13.57
CA GLN A 98 14.53 -10.52 -13.32
C GLN A 98 15.20 -11.66 -14.08
N THR A 99 15.59 -12.69 -13.34
CA THR A 99 16.11 -13.93 -13.90
C THR A 99 14.94 -14.88 -14.12
N ILE A 100 14.67 -15.24 -15.37
CA ILE A 100 13.68 -16.25 -15.73
C ILE A 100 14.43 -17.55 -15.97
N ILE A 101 14.17 -18.51 -15.09
CA ILE A 101 14.69 -19.86 -15.18
C ILE A 101 13.62 -20.71 -15.84
N ARG A 102 13.96 -21.33 -16.96
CA ARG A 102 13.10 -22.28 -17.68
C ARG A 102 13.79 -23.63 -17.66
N GLU A 103 13.12 -24.63 -17.12
CA GLU A 103 13.54 -26.02 -17.24
C GLU A 103 12.76 -26.64 -18.40
N VAL A 104 13.48 -27.15 -19.38
CA VAL A 104 12.90 -27.82 -20.54
C VAL A 104 13.20 -29.31 -20.41
N GLU A 105 12.16 -30.08 -20.08
CA GLU A 105 12.20 -31.53 -20.12
C GLU A 105 11.97 -32.01 -21.56
N LEU A 106 12.98 -32.65 -22.14
CA LEU A 106 12.88 -33.32 -23.43
C LEU A 106 12.82 -34.83 -23.19
N PRO A 107 11.88 -35.57 -23.82
CA PRO A 107 11.76 -37.01 -23.62
C PRO A 107 13.07 -37.71 -24.04
N GLY A 108 13.67 -38.45 -23.10
CA GLY A 108 14.95 -39.14 -23.29
C GLY A 108 16.21 -38.28 -23.08
N ARG A 109 16.10 -37.05 -22.56
CA ARG A 109 17.24 -36.22 -22.14
C ARG A 109 17.09 -35.71 -20.71
N MET A 110 18.23 -35.43 -20.08
CA MET A 110 18.27 -34.72 -18.80
C MET A 110 17.66 -33.31 -18.95
N PRO A 111 16.93 -32.81 -17.94
CA PRO A 111 16.32 -31.48 -18.00
C PRO A 111 17.39 -30.39 -18.20
N THR A 112 17.21 -29.57 -19.24
CA THR A 112 18.10 -28.43 -19.49
C THR A 112 17.52 -27.19 -18.82
N ARG A 113 18.30 -26.60 -17.89
CA ARG A 113 17.95 -25.35 -17.21
C ARG A 113 18.52 -24.17 -17.99
N THR A 114 17.65 -23.39 -18.63
CA THR A 114 18.02 -22.16 -19.34
C THR A 114 17.65 -20.94 -18.50
N SER A 115 18.64 -20.13 -18.15
CA SER A 115 18.45 -18.88 -17.41
C SER A 115 18.54 -17.70 -18.38
N THR A 116 17.52 -16.84 -18.41
CA THR A 116 17.54 -15.59 -19.18
C THR A 116 17.31 -14.41 -18.24
N MET A 117 18.24 -13.45 -18.24
CA MET A 117 18.09 -12.21 -17.47
C MET A 117 17.42 -11.15 -18.34
N ARG A 118 16.42 -10.46 -17.79
CA ARG A 118 15.79 -9.30 -18.44
C ARG A 118 15.58 -8.17 -17.44
N LYS A 119 15.60 -6.93 -17.93
CA LYS A 119 15.18 -5.76 -17.14
C LYS A 119 13.65 -5.71 -17.12
N SER A 120 13.05 -5.86 -15.95
CA SER A 120 11.61 -5.73 -15.76
C SER A 120 11.23 -4.29 -15.47
N CYS A 121 10.23 -3.77 -16.18
CA CYS A 121 9.63 -2.47 -15.93
C CYS A 121 8.63 -2.47 -14.76
N GLY A 122 8.52 -3.59 -14.05
CA GLY A 122 7.53 -3.84 -13.02
C GLY A 122 6.53 -4.90 -13.46
N GLU A 123 5.92 -5.56 -12.50
CA GLU A 123 5.00 -6.65 -12.73
C GLU A 123 3.57 -6.14 -12.93
N ALA A 124 3.03 -6.34 -14.14
CA ALA A 124 1.71 -5.85 -14.53
C ALA A 124 0.54 -6.40 -13.68
N ARG A 125 0.77 -7.49 -12.94
CA ARG A 125 -0.23 -8.06 -12.01
C ARG A 125 -0.62 -7.03 -10.94
N TYR A 126 0.34 -6.28 -10.40
CA TYR A 126 0.06 -5.26 -9.38
C TYR A 126 -0.77 -4.09 -9.93
N LEU A 127 -0.52 -3.66 -11.17
CA LEU A 127 -1.35 -2.65 -11.84
C LEU A 127 -2.77 -3.16 -12.08
N THR A 128 -2.90 -4.43 -12.47
CA THR A 128 -4.22 -5.06 -12.67
C THR A 128 -5.00 -5.13 -11.35
N VAL A 129 -4.32 -5.46 -10.25
CA VAL A 129 -4.91 -5.46 -8.89
C VAL A 129 -5.29 -4.04 -8.48
N GLY A 130 -4.39 -3.07 -8.63
CA GLY A 130 -4.66 -1.65 -8.33
C GLY A 130 -5.88 -1.12 -9.07
N ALA A 131 -5.96 -1.35 -10.39
CA ALA A 131 -7.10 -0.93 -11.20
C ALA A 131 -8.43 -1.56 -10.73
N ARG A 132 -8.42 -2.85 -10.35
CA ARG A 132 -9.60 -3.53 -9.81
C ARG A 132 -10.00 -2.97 -8.45
N LEU A 133 -9.04 -2.70 -7.56
CA LEU A 133 -9.30 -2.08 -6.27
C LEU A 133 -9.89 -0.68 -6.44
N THR A 134 -9.35 0.14 -7.35
CA THR A 134 -9.92 1.45 -7.68
C THR A 134 -11.34 1.35 -8.23
N GLN A 135 -11.63 0.36 -9.07
CA GLN A 135 -12.99 0.13 -9.57
C GLN A 135 -13.97 -0.22 -8.43
N LEU A 136 -13.55 -1.08 -7.50
CA LEU A 136 -14.34 -1.44 -6.31
C LEU A 136 -14.49 -0.27 -5.32
N ALA A 137 -13.45 0.54 -5.15
CA ALA A 137 -13.52 1.75 -4.33
C ALA A 137 -14.55 2.73 -4.91
N GLY A 138 -14.55 2.89 -6.24
CA GLY A 138 -15.51 3.73 -6.95
C GLY A 138 -16.98 3.32 -6.77
N THR A 139 -17.27 2.04 -6.51
CA THR A 139 -18.65 1.59 -6.22
C THR A 139 -19.06 1.83 -4.76
N LEU A 140 -18.13 2.16 -3.87
CA LEU A 140 -18.39 2.44 -2.45
C LEU A 140 -18.53 3.93 -2.13
N MET A 141 -17.95 4.81 -2.96
CA MET A 141 -17.82 6.25 -2.69
C MET A 141 -19.10 7.10 -2.89
N ALA A 142 -20.29 6.51 -2.87
CA ALA A 142 -21.56 7.27 -2.86
C ALA A 142 -22.07 7.57 -1.44
N SER A 143 -21.18 7.87 -0.48
CA SER A 143 -21.52 8.07 0.94
C SER A 143 -21.00 9.43 1.44
N GLU A 144 -21.93 10.33 1.76
CA GLU A 144 -21.75 11.77 2.10
C GLU A 144 -20.98 12.06 3.43
N LEU A 145 -20.26 11.10 4.00
CA LEU A 145 -19.76 11.18 5.38
C LEU A 145 -18.37 11.80 5.55
N SER A 146 -17.57 11.97 4.48
CA SER A 146 -16.24 12.61 4.59
C SER A 146 -16.29 14.03 5.16
N GLY A 147 -17.43 14.72 5.04
CA GLY A 147 -17.63 16.04 5.65
C GLY A 147 -17.65 16.03 7.19
N LEU A 148 -18.05 14.92 7.82
CA LEU A 148 -18.23 14.86 9.28
C LEU A 148 -16.95 14.57 10.05
N ILE A 149 -16.05 13.74 9.50
CA ILE A 149 -14.73 13.53 10.12
C ILE A 149 -13.88 14.80 9.99
N ALA A 150 -13.97 15.51 8.87
CA ALA A 150 -13.30 16.80 8.71
C ALA A 150 -13.84 17.86 9.69
N ALA A 151 -15.15 17.86 9.97
CA ALA A 151 -15.77 18.78 10.92
C ALA A 151 -15.53 18.42 12.40
N ALA A 152 -15.29 17.14 12.71
CA ALA A 152 -15.03 16.66 14.07
C ALA A 152 -13.55 16.80 14.49
N LEU A 153 -12.64 17.07 13.55
CA LEU A 153 -11.27 17.47 13.84
C LEU A 153 -11.28 18.96 14.19
N PRO A 154 -10.99 19.36 15.44
CA PRO A 154 -10.96 20.77 15.80
C PRO A 154 -9.89 21.49 14.96
N GLU A 155 -10.26 22.61 14.34
CA GLU A 155 -9.44 23.52 13.51
C GLU A 155 -8.25 24.17 14.25
N HIS A 156 -7.74 23.56 15.33
CA HIS A 156 -6.74 24.16 16.21
C HIS A 156 -5.31 24.23 15.63
N LEU A 157 -5.10 23.90 14.34
CA LEU A 157 -3.79 23.99 13.69
C LEU A 157 -3.72 24.92 12.48
N SER A 158 -4.80 25.61 12.12
CA SER A 158 -4.80 26.63 11.06
C SER A 158 -4.98 28.04 11.63
N GLN A 159 -4.25 28.38 12.69
CA GLN A 159 -3.88 29.78 12.90
C GLN A 159 -2.65 30.04 12.04
N GLU A 160 -2.89 30.55 10.82
CA GLU A 160 -1.83 31.23 10.08
C GLU A 160 -1.23 32.32 10.98
N PRO A 161 0.11 32.43 11.08
CA PRO A 161 0.74 33.54 11.77
C PRO A 161 0.45 34.82 10.98
N SER A 162 -0.60 35.52 11.41
CA SER A 162 -0.86 36.92 11.11
C SER A 162 0.46 37.69 11.20
N SER A 163 0.94 38.15 10.04
CA SER A 163 2.11 38.98 9.88
C SER A 163 1.83 40.37 10.47
N GLN A 164 1.90 40.50 11.79
CA GLN A 164 2.01 41.79 12.45
C GLN A 164 3.45 42.29 12.34
N LYS A 165 3.63 43.34 11.54
CA LYS A 165 4.84 44.16 11.48
C LYS A 165 5.25 44.61 12.89
N PRO A 166 6.52 44.40 13.32
CA PRO A 166 7.03 45.07 14.50
C PRO A 166 7.34 46.54 14.18
N SER A 167 6.79 47.44 15.00
CA SER A 167 7.22 48.84 15.09
C SER A 167 8.61 48.93 15.74
N PRO A 168 9.46 49.90 15.37
CA PRO A 168 10.80 50.04 15.94
C PRO A 168 10.74 50.68 17.35
N PRO A 169 11.57 50.23 18.30
CA PRO A 169 11.85 51.02 19.50
C PRO A 169 12.99 52.00 19.25
N ASN A 170 12.77 53.24 19.65
CA ASN A 170 13.76 54.31 19.72
C ASN A 170 14.81 54.03 20.80
N GLU A 171 16.06 54.22 20.40
CA GLU A 171 17.18 54.91 21.07
C GLU A 171 17.56 54.59 22.53
N ASP A 172 18.86 54.27 22.63
CA ASP A 172 19.84 54.69 23.61
C ASP A 172 19.79 54.18 25.06
N CYS A 173 20.79 53.34 25.39
CA CYS A 173 21.71 53.65 26.48
C CYS A 173 23.04 52.88 26.32
N SER A 174 24.12 53.66 26.24
CA SER A 174 25.52 53.28 26.27
C SER A 174 25.92 52.48 27.51
N ALA A 175 26.66 51.38 27.32
CA ALA A 175 27.78 50.99 28.18
C ALA A 175 28.65 49.90 27.50
N VAL A 176 29.96 50.12 27.48
CA VAL A 176 31.06 49.28 26.97
C VAL A 176 32.18 49.38 28.04
N PRO A 177 33.12 48.42 28.25
CA PRO A 177 33.11 46.95 28.28
C PRO A 177 33.73 46.48 29.65
N PRO A 178 34.53 45.39 29.90
CA PRO A 178 35.54 44.66 29.07
C PRO A 178 35.24 43.13 28.94
N ALA A 179 35.48 42.51 27.78
CA ALA A 179 36.70 41.76 27.42
C ALA A 179 37.08 40.64 28.42
N GLU A 180 36.60 39.41 28.15
CA GLU A 180 37.20 38.08 28.47
C GLU A 180 36.09 37.01 28.60
N GLU A 181 35.54 36.46 27.50
CA GLU A 181 34.92 35.10 27.55
C GLU A 181 34.63 34.43 26.20
N LEU A 182 35.34 34.81 25.13
CA LEU A 182 35.13 34.28 23.78
C LEU A 182 35.91 32.97 23.49
N LYS A 183 35.93 32.03 24.44
CA LYS A 183 36.59 30.71 24.27
C LYS A 183 35.80 29.47 24.72
N ARG A 184 34.49 29.55 24.96
CA ARG A 184 33.66 28.35 25.29
C ARG A 184 32.50 28.03 24.33
N ALA A 185 32.46 28.63 23.15
CA ALA A 185 31.41 28.40 22.14
C ALA A 185 31.82 27.46 20.97
N ALA A 186 32.82 26.58 21.15
CA ALA A 186 33.30 25.67 20.10
C ALA A 186 33.12 24.18 20.40
N LYS A 187 32.21 23.79 21.31
CA LYS A 187 31.97 22.36 21.62
C LYS A 187 30.51 21.98 21.90
N ARG A 188 29.56 22.55 21.15
CA ARG A 188 28.18 22.06 21.05
C ARG A 188 27.70 22.14 19.59
N LYS A 189 28.21 21.23 18.76
CA LYS A 189 27.66 20.87 17.45
C LYS A 189 27.65 19.35 17.36
N ALA A 190 26.72 18.75 18.08
CA ALA A 190 26.24 17.38 17.95
C ALA A 190 25.13 17.31 18.99
N ASP A 191 23.92 17.68 18.57
CA ASP A 191 22.61 17.41 19.18
C ASP A 191 21.63 18.42 18.57
N ASP A 192 21.51 18.35 17.24
CA ASP A 192 20.40 18.94 16.51
C ASP A 192 19.92 17.86 15.54
N ALA A 193 19.34 16.82 16.12
CA ALA A 193 18.52 15.83 15.44
C ALA A 193 17.07 16.23 15.71
N THR A 194 16.58 17.14 14.88
CA THR A 194 15.19 17.49 14.74
C THR A 194 14.35 16.24 14.42
N ASP A 195 13.49 15.86 15.37
CA ASP A 195 12.04 15.72 15.18
C ASP A 195 11.49 15.04 13.91
N ASP A 196 12.04 13.87 13.54
CA ASP A 196 11.44 12.93 12.56
C ASP A 196 10.74 11.73 13.24
N CYS A 197 10.03 11.94 14.36
CA CYS A 197 9.59 10.82 15.20
C CYS A 197 8.35 10.07 14.66
N GLU A 198 7.49 10.69 13.85
CA GLU A 198 6.22 10.06 13.44
C GLU A 198 6.35 9.10 12.23
N THR A 199 7.31 9.31 11.34
CA THR A 199 7.56 8.41 10.19
C THR A 199 8.22 7.09 10.60
N THR A 200 8.92 7.06 11.73
CA THR A 200 9.66 5.87 12.17
C THR A 200 8.78 4.73 12.66
N LEU A 201 7.58 4.99 13.18
CA LEU A 201 6.70 3.91 13.67
C LEU A 201 6.08 3.13 12.51
N HIS A 202 5.55 3.82 11.51
CA HIS A 202 4.96 3.17 10.34
C HIS A 202 6.02 2.35 9.57
N GLU A 203 7.23 2.88 9.41
CA GLU A 203 8.32 2.19 8.73
C GLU A 203 8.83 0.97 9.53
N LYS A 204 8.92 1.09 10.87
CA LYS A 204 9.25 -0.05 11.75
C LYS A 204 8.16 -1.13 11.75
N LEU A 205 6.88 -0.75 11.66
CA LEU A 205 5.76 -1.68 11.51
C LEU A 205 5.78 -2.38 10.15
N ILE A 206 6.05 -1.66 9.06
CA ILE A 206 6.21 -2.24 7.71
C ILE A 206 7.39 -3.23 7.70
N ALA A 207 8.53 -2.86 8.29
CA ALA A 207 9.70 -3.74 8.37
C ALA A 207 9.43 -5.03 9.17
N GLN A 208 8.60 -4.96 10.23
CA GLN A 208 8.24 -6.12 11.06
C GLN A 208 7.06 -6.94 10.52
N SER A 209 6.17 -6.34 9.73
CA SER A 209 4.95 -6.99 9.22
C SER A 209 5.12 -7.66 7.86
N ARG A 210 6.22 -7.42 7.14
CA ARG A 210 6.56 -8.18 5.92
C ARG A 210 6.54 -9.67 6.25
N PRO A 211 5.54 -10.44 5.77
CA PRO A 211 5.55 -11.88 5.99
C PRO A 211 6.80 -12.43 5.31
N LYS A 212 7.59 -13.24 6.03
CA LYS A 212 8.54 -14.15 5.40
C LYS A 212 7.71 -14.99 4.41
N ARG A 213 7.81 -14.62 3.13
CA ARG A 213 7.08 -15.13 1.96
C ARG A 213 6.25 -16.39 2.26
N ALA A 214 4.93 -16.23 2.39
CA ALA A 214 4.02 -17.35 2.29
C ALA A 214 4.13 -17.92 0.87
N ILE A 215 4.42 -19.21 0.80
CA ILE A 215 4.66 -20.00 -0.40
C ILE A 215 3.34 -20.12 -1.17
N PHE A 216 3.10 -19.19 -2.11
CA PHE A 216 2.22 -19.43 -3.25
C PHE A 216 3.12 -19.64 -4.46
N ALA A 217 3.18 -20.88 -4.98
CA ALA A 217 3.84 -21.31 -6.21
C ALA A 217 4.93 -20.33 -6.69
N THR A 218 6.02 -20.30 -5.93
CA THR A 218 7.19 -19.50 -6.23
C THR A 218 7.81 -20.01 -7.54
N VAL A 219 7.90 -19.14 -8.55
CA VAL A 219 9.09 -19.12 -9.39
C VAL A 219 10.26 -19.04 -8.42
N GLN A 220 10.99 -20.15 -8.27
CA GLN A 220 12.11 -20.25 -7.34
C GLN A 220 13.10 -19.14 -7.66
N ARG A 221 13.18 -18.13 -6.79
CA ARG A 221 14.34 -17.26 -6.70
C ARG A 221 15.33 -18.01 -5.83
N ASP A 222 16.17 -18.81 -6.48
CA ASP A 222 17.40 -19.27 -5.85
C ASP A 222 18.33 -18.05 -5.75
N ASP A 223 18.48 -17.53 -4.53
CA ASP A 223 19.53 -16.59 -4.20
C ASP A 223 20.86 -17.38 -4.19
N PHE A 224 21.46 -17.56 -5.36
CA PHE A 224 22.77 -18.20 -5.51
C PHE A 224 23.87 -17.20 -5.18
N GLN A 225 24.66 -17.51 -4.15
CA GLN A 225 25.93 -16.85 -3.86
C GLN A 225 26.92 -17.16 -4.99
N SER A 226 27.56 -16.12 -5.49
CA SER A 226 28.50 -16.14 -6.61
C SER A 226 29.78 -16.88 -6.20
N GLU A 227 30.01 -18.07 -6.75
CA GLU A 227 31.37 -18.59 -6.94
C GLU A 227 31.77 -18.41 -8.41
N ASP A 228 32.97 -17.87 -8.60
CA ASP A 228 33.56 -17.52 -9.88
C ASP A 228 33.71 -18.75 -10.79
N VAL A 229 32.88 -18.83 -11.84
CA VAL A 229 33.03 -19.81 -12.92
C VAL A 229 33.47 -19.09 -14.19
N HIS A 230 34.69 -19.40 -14.62
CA HIS A 230 35.23 -18.99 -15.92
C HIS A 230 34.33 -19.45 -17.07
N LEU A 231 33.83 -18.48 -17.85
CA LEU A 231 33.18 -18.73 -19.14
C LEU A 231 34.23 -19.12 -20.20
N PRO A 232 34.04 -20.19 -20.98
CA PRO A 232 34.67 -20.30 -22.29
C PRO A 232 33.92 -19.41 -23.30
N GLN A 233 34.70 -18.69 -24.11
CA GLN A 233 34.23 -17.89 -25.24
C GLN A 233 33.51 -18.78 -26.27
N THR A 234 32.25 -18.49 -26.56
CA THR A 234 31.52 -19.07 -27.68
C THR A 234 31.57 -18.13 -28.87
N THR A 235 32.05 -18.66 -29.98
CA THR A 235 32.14 -18.07 -31.32
C THR A 235 30.78 -17.63 -31.88
N ASP A 236 30.80 -16.53 -32.62
CA ASP A 236 29.70 -15.99 -33.42
C ASP A 236 29.15 -17.04 -34.40
N VAL A 237 27.86 -17.37 -34.24
CA VAL A 237 27.08 -18.10 -35.23
C VAL A 237 25.94 -17.19 -35.66
N GLU A 238 25.92 -16.84 -36.94
CA GLU A 238 24.86 -16.05 -37.57
C GLU A 238 23.46 -16.66 -37.35
N PRO A 239 22.43 -15.84 -37.08
CA PRO A 239 21.07 -16.32 -36.99
C PRO A 239 20.48 -16.52 -38.40
N ALA A 240 20.24 -17.77 -38.78
CA ALA A 240 19.38 -18.11 -39.90
C ALA A 240 17.94 -17.62 -39.61
N GLU A 241 17.37 -16.87 -40.55
CA GLU A 241 15.98 -16.41 -40.51
C GLU A 241 15.00 -17.59 -40.65
N THR A 242 14.66 -18.22 -39.53
CA THR A 242 13.52 -19.16 -39.47
C THR A 242 12.20 -18.39 -39.37
N SER A 243 11.41 -18.49 -40.44
CA SER A 243 10.03 -18.01 -40.55
C SER A 243 9.16 -18.44 -39.35
N LEU A 244 8.55 -17.46 -38.68
CA LEU A 244 7.78 -17.56 -37.43
C LEU A 244 6.39 -18.23 -37.55
N ASP A 245 6.03 -18.81 -38.70
CA ASP A 245 4.65 -19.25 -38.99
C ASP A 245 4.29 -20.68 -38.58
N GLN A 246 5.18 -21.45 -37.93
CA GLN A 246 4.94 -22.90 -37.72
C GLN A 246 5.03 -23.43 -36.28
N ILE A 247 4.84 -22.60 -35.24
CA ILE A 247 4.81 -23.10 -33.86
C ILE A 247 3.45 -22.84 -33.21
N VAL A 248 2.37 -23.34 -33.82
CA VAL A 248 1.10 -23.53 -33.10
C VAL A 248 0.88 -25.04 -32.91
N PRO A 249 1.02 -25.56 -31.67
CA PRO A 249 0.80 -26.96 -31.41
C PRO A 249 -0.63 -27.36 -31.83
N PRO A 250 -0.83 -28.56 -32.43
CA PRO A 250 -2.12 -28.96 -32.96
C PRO A 250 -3.17 -29.02 -31.84
N LEU A 251 -4.26 -28.27 -32.02
CA LEU A 251 -5.39 -28.23 -31.07
C LEU A 251 -5.93 -29.65 -30.78
N ASN A 252 -6.20 -29.93 -29.51
CA ASN A 252 -6.84 -31.19 -29.08
C ASN A 252 -8.28 -31.28 -29.65
N ARG A 253 -8.80 -32.49 -29.86
CA ARG A 253 -10.14 -32.78 -30.42
C ARG A 253 -11.26 -32.01 -29.69
N GLN A 254 -11.16 -31.89 -28.36
CA GLN A 254 -12.13 -31.13 -27.56
C GLN A 254 -12.08 -29.63 -27.85
N GLN A 255 -10.87 -29.06 -27.98
CA GLN A 255 -10.68 -27.65 -28.32
C GLN A 255 -11.15 -27.34 -29.75
N ARG A 256 -10.95 -28.26 -30.71
CA ARG A 256 -11.48 -28.12 -32.07
C ARG A 256 -13.01 -28.05 -32.08
N ARG A 257 -13.69 -28.92 -31.33
CA ARG A 257 -15.15 -28.91 -31.20
C ARG A 257 -15.66 -27.62 -30.55
N ALA A 258 -15.02 -27.16 -29.48
CA ALA A 258 -15.39 -25.91 -28.81
C ALA A 258 -15.22 -24.69 -29.73
N ARG A 259 -14.10 -24.63 -30.50
CA ARG A 259 -13.84 -23.57 -31.48
C ARG A 259 -14.88 -23.57 -32.60
N GLN A 260 -15.25 -24.74 -33.14
CA GLN A 260 -16.29 -24.85 -34.15
C GLN A 260 -17.66 -24.40 -33.63
N ALA A 261 -18.03 -24.77 -32.40
CA ALA A 261 -19.29 -24.34 -31.78
C ALA A 261 -19.35 -22.81 -31.58
N LEU A 262 -18.25 -22.18 -31.18
CA LEU A 262 -18.15 -20.72 -31.07
C LEU A 262 -18.29 -20.02 -32.43
N LEU A 263 -17.62 -20.54 -33.46
CA LEU A 263 -17.73 -19.98 -34.81
C LEU A 263 -19.15 -20.13 -35.38
N ALA A 264 -19.81 -21.27 -35.11
CA ALA A 264 -21.20 -21.48 -35.49
C ALA A 264 -22.15 -20.49 -34.79
N LYS A 265 -22.01 -20.30 -33.47
CA LYS A 265 -22.78 -19.30 -32.72
C LYS A 265 -22.58 -17.88 -33.26
N ARG A 266 -21.33 -17.50 -33.55
CA ARG A 266 -21.01 -16.17 -34.11
C ARG A 266 -21.64 -15.96 -35.49
N LYS A 267 -21.59 -16.96 -36.37
CA LYS A 267 -22.27 -16.92 -37.68
C LYS A 267 -23.80 -16.81 -37.54
N ALA A 268 -24.40 -17.54 -36.58
CA ALA A 268 -25.83 -17.46 -36.32
C ALA A 268 -26.25 -16.06 -35.83
N ALA A 269 -25.45 -15.47 -34.92
CA ALA A 269 -25.69 -14.10 -34.43
C ALA A 269 -25.60 -13.06 -35.56
N GLN A 270 -24.58 -13.16 -36.43
CA GLN A 270 -24.45 -12.27 -37.59
C GLN A 270 -25.61 -12.41 -38.58
N ARG A 271 -26.14 -13.62 -38.78
CA ARG A 271 -27.34 -13.82 -39.62
C ARG A 271 -28.58 -13.15 -39.04
N ARG A 272 -28.77 -13.21 -37.71
CA ARG A 272 -29.89 -12.53 -37.04
C ARG A 272 -29.78 -11.01 -37.17
N GLN A 273 -28.57 -10.46 -37.06
CA GLN A 273 -28.33 -9.02 -37.24
C GLN A 273 -28.59 -8.53 -38.67
N ARG A 274 -28.44 -9.40 -39.68
CA ARG A 274 -28.73 -9.06 -41.09
C ARG A 274 -30.19 -9.23 -41.49
N ALA A 275 -30.98 -9.93 -40.67
CA ALA A 275 -32.41 -10.17 -40.91
C ALA A 275 -33.31 -9.19 -40.14
N SER A 276 -32.72 -8.38 -39.26
CA SER A 276 -33.30 -7.22 -38.57
C SER A 276 -33.03 -5.97 -39.37
#